data_AF-A0A972GAM3-F1
#
_entry.id   AF-A0A972GAM3-F1
#
_cell.length_a   1.000
_cell.length_b   1.000
_cell.length_c   1.000
_cell.angle_alpha   90.00
_cell.angle_beta   90.00
_cell.angle_gamma   90.00
#
_symmetry.space_group_name_H-M   'P 1'
#
loop_
_entity.id
_entity.type
_entity.pdbx_description
1 polymer ?
#
loop_
_entity_poly.entity_id
_entity_poly.type
_entity_poly.pdbx_seq_one_letter_code
_entity_poly.pdbx_strand_id
1 'polypeptide(L)'
;MRPVVPDNIEPVAKVVPTSELPDVPLDDVMTVLVLGRDEGGRTDSVMLVRFDRRNEHVTIVSLPRSLWVTYPNGEAGRLGEAYLVSGDQGGVFAKATVSKLLDTPVDYFTVLDFVTFEEVVDLVGGVTIDVPTVIDDPRYPTSNNGITHLHFDAGPQHMDGKRALMYVRTRHADDEFQRNLRQQQVIKALFERLQQQPLPQQLVRVNDYIDMLKGNVQTDMPQDVMLDVGKAALVLQSDDIQFYTVDTTMLVGLEPPATFELKPDALDALMQQFP
;
A
#
# COMPACT_ATOMS: atom_id res chain seq x y z
N MET A 1 -31.29 -20.68 38.60
CA MET A 1 -31.91 -19.98 37.47
C MET A 1 -30.86 -19.83 36.38
N ARG A 2 -31.04 -20.52 35.24
CA ARG A 2 -30.22 -20.33 34.04
C ARG A 2 -30.88 -19.25 33.18
N PRO A 3 -30.12 -18.33 32.53
CA PRO A 3 -30.73 -17.39 31.61
C PRO A 3 -31.17 -18.10 30.34
N VAL A 4 -32.39 -17.81 29.92
CA VAL A 4 -33.01 -18.24 28.66
C VAL A 4 -32.50 -17.32 27.57
N VAL A 5 -31.89 -17.88 26.53
CA VAL A 5 -31.51 -17.18 25.31
C VAL A 5 -32.76 -17.06 24.43
N PRO A 6 -33.15 -15.87 23.94
CA PRO A 6 -34.23 -15.78 22.98
C PRO A 6 -33.79 -16.33 21.62
N ASP A 7 -34.48 -17.38 21.18
CA ASP A 7 -34.45 -17.88 19.80
C ASP A 7 -35.13 -16.83 18.90
N ASN A 8 -34.33 -15.99 18.26
CA ASN A 8 -34.56 -15.38 16.94
C ASN A 8 -33.44 -14.38 16.65
N ILE A 9 -32.29 -14.89 16.24
CA ILE A 9 -31.33 -14.13 15.43
C ILE A 9 -31.64 -14.52 13.99
N GLU A 10 -32.29 -13.63 13.24
CA GLU A 10 -32.44 -13.82 11.80
C GLU A 10 -31.04 -13.97 11.16
N PRO A 11 -30.87 -14.88 10.20
CA PRO A 11 -29.57 -15.18 9.63
C PRO A 11 -28.94 -13.93 9.02
N VAL A 12 -27.78 -13.57 9.57
CA VAL A 12 -26.86 -12.54 9.10
C VAL A 12 -26.65 -12.73 7.59
N ALA A 13 -26.85 -11.63 6.86
CA ALA A 13 -26.54 -11.36 5.46
C ALA A 13 -26.22 -12.60 4.59
N LYS A 14 -27.13 -12.91 3.66
CA LYS A 14 -26.89 -13.82 2.55
C LYS A 14 -25.52 -13.50 1.92
N VAL A 15 -24.63 -14.49 1.93
CA VAL A 15 -23.43 -14.54 1.10
C VAL A 15 -23.87 -14.22 -0.33
N VAL A 16 -23.48 -13.05 -0.82
CA VAL A 16 -23.56 -12.75 -2.24
C VAL A 16 -22.58 -13.72 -2.90
N PRO A 17 -23.02 -14.54 -3.87
CA PRO A 17 -22.11 -15.39 -4.61
C PRO A 17 -21.01 -14.53 -5.22
N THR A 18 -19.75 -14.89 -4.95
CA THR A 18 -18.60 -14.50 -5.77
C THR A 18 -18.80 -15.11 -7.15
N SER A 19 -19.64 -14.51 -7.99
CA SER A 19 -19.79 -14.89 -9.38
C SER A 19 -19.74 -13.63 -10.21
N GLU A 20 -18.69 -13.60 -11.04
CA GLU A 20 -18.35 -12.57 -12.01
C GLU A 20 -17.80 -11.29 -11.36
N LEU A 21 -16.56 -11.40 -10.83
CA LEU A 21 -15.60 -10.33 -11.11
C LEU A 21 -15.71 -10.07 -12.62
N PRO A 22 -15.94 -8.82 -13.07
CA PRO A 22 -15.96 -8.53 -14.48
C PRO A 22 -14.70 -9.12 -15.09
N ASP A 23 -14.85 -9.79 -16.24
CA ASP A 23 -13.74 -10.08 -17.14
C ASP A 23 -13.26 -8.71 -17.62
N VAL A 24 -12.49 -8.00 -16.78
CA VAL A 24 -11.99 -6.67 -17.08
C VAL A 24 -11.02 -6.93 -18.22
N PRO A 25 -11.34 -6.49 -19.45
CA PRO A 25 -10.30 -6.40 -20.47
C PRO A 25 -9.16 -5.60 -19.82
N LEU A 26 -7.89 -5.82 -20.16
CA LEU A 26 -6.86 -4.85 -19.77
C LEU A 26 -7.23 -3.51 -20.41
N ASP A 27 -8.07 -2.72 -19.74
CA ASP A 27 -8.35 -1.35 -20.09
C ASP A 27 -7.00 -0.63 -20.07
N ASP A 28 -6.90 0.46 -20.81
CA ASP A 28 -5.71 1.31 -20.80
C ASP A 28 -5.37 1.78 -19.37
N VAL A 29 -6.29 1.66 -18.41
CA VAL A 29 -6.14 2.03 -17.01
C VAL A 29 -6.39 0.83 -16.10
N MET A 30 -5.52 0.62 -15.11
CA MET A 30 -5.65 -0.42 -14.09
C MET A 30 -5.28 0.13 -12.70
N THR A 31 -6.01 -0.29 -11.68
CA THR A 31 -5.79 0.11 -10.28
C THR A 31 -5.44 -1.06 -9.37
N VAL A 32 -4.46 -0.85 -8.50
CA VAL A 32 -3.95 -1.86 -7.58
C VAL A 32 -3.85 -1.26 -6.19
N LEU A 33 -4.56 -1.85 -5.23
CA LEU A 33 -4.39 -1.54 -3.81
C LEU A 33 -3.16 -2.27 -3.26
N VAL A 34 -2.14 -1.52 -2.88
CA VAL A 34 -0.93 -2.04 -2.25
C VAL A 34 -1.01 -1.86 -0.74
N LEU A 35 -0.90 -2.96 -0.01
CA LEU A 35 -0.99 -3.02 1.45
C LEU A 35 0.32 -3.51 2.05
N GLY A 36 0.94 -2.70 2.90
CA GLY A 36 2.09 -3.10 3.71
C GLY A 36 1.63 -3.62 5.07
N ARG A 37 1.80 -4.91 5.34
CA ARG A 37 1.34 -5.59 6.56
C ARG A 37 2.48 -5.78 7.57
N ASP A 38 2.19 -5.50 8.84
CA ASP A 38 3.09 -5.81 9.96
C ASP A 38 2.91 -7.25 10.50
N GLU A 39 3.80 -7.67 11.41
CA GLU A 39 3.74 -9.01 12.02
C GLU A 39 2.45 -9.26 12.83
N GLY A 40 1.75 -8.21 13.26
CA GLY A 40 0.45 -8.28 13.94
C GLY A 40 -0.74 -8.31 12.99
N GLY A 41 -0.50 -8.31 11.68
CA GLY A 41 -1.49 -8.34 10.62
C GLY A 41 -2.12 -6.97 10.31
N ARG A 42 -1.75 -5.90 11.02
CA ARG A 42 -2.24 -4.53 10.72
C ARG A 42 -1.57 -4.03 9.46
N THR A 43 -2.28 -3.22 8.67
CA THR A 43 -1.65 -2.53 7.56
C THR A 43 -1.08 -1.18 8.03
N ASP A 44 0.23 -1.06 7.90
CA ASP A 44 1.01 0.14 8.24
C ASP A 44 1.12 1.11 7.05
N SER A 45 0.85 0.60 5.85
CA SER A 45 0.78 1.37 4.60
C SER A 45 -0.42 0.91 3.78
N VAL A 46 -1.14 1.89 3.23
CA VAL A 46 -2.25 1.70 2.30
C VAL A 46 -2.02 2.65 1.13
N MET A 47 -1.77 2.09 -0.05
CA MET A 47 -1.52 2.87 -1.26
C MET A 47 -2.39 2.39 -2.41
N LEU A 48 -2.98 3.33 -3.15
CA LEU A 48 -3.64 3.03 -4.42
C LEU A 48 -2.69 3.39 -5.55
N VAL A 49 -2.38 2.42 -6.41
CA VAL A 49 -1.55 2.60 -7.59
C VAL A 49 -2.44 2.50 -8.82
N ARG A 50 -2.44 3.54 -9.66
CA ARG A 50 -3.12 3.57 -10.95
C ARG A 50 -2.07 3.55 -12.05
N PHE A 51 -2.18 2.60 -12.96
CA PHE A 51 -1.38 2.47 -14.17
C PHE A 51 -2.22 2.95 -15.36
N ASP A 52 -1.74 3.93 -16.10
CA ASP A 52 -2.31 4.39 -17.36
C ASP A 52 -1.36 4.03 -18.49
N ARG A 53 -1.61 2.87 -19.10
CA ARG A 53 -0.78 2.30 -20.16
C ARG A 53 -0.79 3.16 -21.42
N ARG A 54 -1.91 3.83 -21.72
CA ARG A 54 -2.04 4.66 -22.92
C ARG A 54 -1.25 5.95 -22.82
N ASN A 55 -1.24 6.55 -21.64
CA ASN A 55 -0.51 7.79 -21.38
C ASN A 55 0.89 7.55 -20.77
N GLU A 56 1.30 6.28 -20.62
CA GLU A 56 2.56 5.85 -20.00
C GLU A 56 2.77 6.50 -18.63
N HIS A 57 1.75 6.49 -17.78
CA HIS A 57 1.73 7.23 -16.53
C HIS A 57 1.35 6.36 -15.34
N VAL A 58 1.98 6.58 -14.19
CA VAL A 58 1.65 5.90 -12.94
C VAL A 58 1.36 6.92 -11.85
N THR A 59 0.18 6.81 -11.25
CA THR A 59 -0.22 7.62 -10.10
C THR A 59 -0.25 6.74 -8.86
N ILE A 60 0.44 7.16 -7.80
CA ILE A 60 0.46 6.49 -6.50
C ILE A 60 -0.10 7.43 -5.46
N VAL A 61 -1.12 6.98 -4.74
CA VAL A 61 -1.68 7.76 -3.62
C VAL A 61 -1.65 7.01 -2.33
N SER A 62 -0.99 7.62 -1.36
CA SER A 62 -0.93 7.13 0.01
C SER A 62 -2.19 7.55 0.75
N LEU A 63 -2.99 6.57 1.17
CA LEU A 63 -4.17 6.77 1.99
C LEU A 63 -3.78 6.61 3.47
N PRO A 64 -4.05 7.61 4.34
CA PRO A 64 -3.75 7.50 5.74
C PRO A 64 -4.52 6.33 6.36
N ARG A 65 -3.80 5.40 7.00
CA ARG A 65 -4.40 4.19 7.61
C ARG A 65 -5.38 4.52 8.74
N SER A 66 -5.25 5.71 9.31
CA SER A 66 -6.05 6.27 10.39
C SER A 66 -7.39 6.84 9.91
N LEU A 67 -7.57 7.03 8.59
CA LEU A 67 -8.83 7.46 8.00
C LEU A 67 -10.00 6.63 8.54
N TRP A 68 -11.01 7.32 9.05
CA TRP A 68 -12.26 6.72 9.44
C TRP A 68 -13.11 6.48 8.20
N VAL A 69 -13.49 5.22 7.96
CA VAL A 69 -14.18 4.79 6.75
C VAL A 69 -15.34 3.87 7.08
N THR A 70 -16.31 3.79 6.18
CA THR A 70 -17.37 2.78 6.27
C THR A 70 -16.97 1.55 5.46
N TYR A 71 -16.92 0.41 6.11
CA TYR A 71 -16.61 -0.88 5.51
C TYR A 71 -17.75 -1.43 4.64
N PRO A 72 -17.49 -2.46 3.80
CA PRO A 72 -18.51 -3.13 3.00
C PRO A 72 -19.66 -3.74 3.82
N ASN A 73 -19.38 -4.22 5.03
CA ASN A 73 -20.39 -4.80 5.94
C ASN A 73 -21.27 -3.74 6.65
N GLY A 74 -21.04 -2.45 6.39
CA GLY A 74 -21.78 -1.33 7.00
C GLY A 74 -21.22 -0.85 8.34
N GLU A 75 -20.25 -1.54 8.92
CA GLU A 75 -19.53 -1.05 10.10
C GLU A 75 -18.56 0.08 9.72
N ALA A 76 -18.09 0.83 10.70
CA ALA A 76 -17.11 1.88 10.52
C ALA A 76 -15.88 1.64 11.39
N GLY A 77 -14.72 2.01 10.87
CA GLY A 77 -13.45 1.83 11.56
C GLY A 77 -12.30 2.50 10.81
N ARG A 78 -11.07 2.23 11.25
CA ARG A 78 -9.87 2.77 10.60
C ARG A 78 -9.57 2.00 9.32
N LEU A 79 -9.16 2.69 8.26
CA LEU A 79 -8.80 2.06 6.99
C LEU A 79 -7.72 0.97 7.15
N GLY A 80 -6.72 1.21 7.98
CA GLY A 80 -5.63 0.27 8.27
C GLY A 80 -6.05 -1.01 9.02
N GLU A 81 -7.28 -1.04 9.53
CA GLU A 81 -7.85 -2.21 10.22
C GLU A 81 -8.70 -3.06 9.27
N ALA A 82 -9.06 -2.56 8.08
CA ALA A 82 -9.92 -3.26 7.12
C ALA A 82 -9.37 -4.66 6.77
N TYR A 83 -8.05 -4.78 6.59
CA TYR A 83 -7.40 -6.06 6.31
C TYR A 83 -7.54 -7.07 7.48
N LEU A 84 -7.45 -6.60 8.72
CA LEU A 84 -7.57 -7.47 9.89
C LEU A 84 -9.01 -7.89 10.17
N VAL A 85 -9.96 -6.96 10.02
CA VAL A 85 -11.37 -7.14 10.41
C VAL A 85 -12.00 -8.36 9.72
N SER A 86 -11.63 -8.64 8.48
CA SER A 86 -12.20 -9.77 7.72
C SER A 86 -11.44 -11.09 7.83
N GLY A 87 -10.34 -11.16 8.59
CA GLY A 87 -9.52 -12.36 8.72
C GLY A 87 -8.96 -12.84 7.37
N ASP A 88 -9.29 -14.08 6.98
CA ASP A 88 -8.76 -14.74 5.76
C ASP A 88 -9.07 -13.99 4.45
N GLN A 89 -10.06 -13.10 4.46
CA GLN A 89 -10.45 -12.27 3.30
C GLN A 89 -9.88 -10.84 3.34
N GLY A 90 -8.85 -10.59 4.16
CA GLY A 90 -8.25 -9.28 4.42
C GLY A 90 -8.04 -8.41 3.19
N GLY A 91 -7.36 -8.96 2.17
CA GLY A 91 -7.06 -8.23 0.95
C GLY A 91 -8.31 -7.82 0.16
N VAL A 92 -9.25 -8.75 -0.02
CA VAL A 92 -10.51 -8.51 -0.74
C VAL A 92 -11.37 -7.48 -0.02
N PHE A 93 -11.46 -7.57 1.32
CA PHE A 93 -12.25 -6.64 2.12
C PHE A 93 -11.64 -5.24 2.15
N ALA A 94 -10.32 -5.14 2.26
CA ALA A 94 -9.61 -3.86 2.17
C ALA A 94 -9.79 -3.23 0.78
N LYS A 95 -9.70 -4.02 -0.30
CA LYS A 95 -9.98 -3.59 -1.68
C LYS A 95 -11.38 -2.99 -1.80
N ALA A 96 -12.40 -3.73 -1.37
CA ALA A 96 -13.79 -3.26 -1.40
C ALA A 96 -14.03 -2.03 -0.50
N THR A 97 -13.32 -1.91 0.62
CA THR A 97 -13.36 -0.72 1.49
C THR A 97 -12.85 0.52 0.77
N VAL A 98 -11.70 0.41 0.08
CA VAL A 98 -11.14 1.53 -0.70
C VAL A 98 -12.01 1.84 -1.91
N SER A 99 -12.54 0.83 -2.61
CA SER A 99 -13.48 1.08 -3.70
C SER A 99 -14.71 1.86 -3.24
N LYS A 100 -15.25 1.52 -2.06
CA LYS A 100 -16.39 2.23 -1.47
C LYS A 100 -16.02 3.64 -1.01
N LEU A 101 -14.83 3.84 -0.43
CA LEU A 101 -14.34 5.14 -0.01
C LEU A 101 -14.22 6.10 -1.20
N LEU A 102 -13.72 5.58 -2.34
CA LEU A 102 -13.42 6.37 -3.53
C LEU A 102 -14.57 6.41 -4.56
N ASP A 103 -15.66 5.69 -4.28
CA ASP A 103 -16.77 5.44 -5.21
C ASP A 103 -16.29 4.98 -6.61
N THR A 104 -15.22 4.18 -6.64
CA THR A 104 -14.54 3.76 -7.88
C THR A 104 -14.06 2.31 -7.75
N PRO A 105 -14.21 1.46 -8.78
CA PRO A 105 -13.68 0.10 -8.75
C PRO A 105 -12.16 0.10 -8.50
N VAL A 106 -11.71 -0.83 -7.66
CA VAL A 106 -10.29 -1.16 -7.52
C VAL A 106 -10.10 -2.56 -8.08
N ASP A 107 -9.26 -2.70 -9.10
CA ASP A 107 -9.19 -3.93 -9.90
C ASP A 107 -8.52 -5.05 -9.10
N TYR A 108 -7.34 -4.78 -8.55
CA TYR A 108 -6.54 -5.76 -7.83
C TYR A 108 -6.07 -5.26 -6.47
N PHE A 109 -5.63 -6.18 -5.62
CA PHE A 109 -4.85 -5.86 -4.43
C PHE A 109 -3.55 -6.66 -4.40
N THR A 110 -2.56 -6.15 -3.69
CA THR A 110 -1.34 -6.87 -3.32
C THR A 110 -1.00 -6.54 -1.88
N VAL A 111 -0.78 -7.57 -1.07
CA VAL A 111 -0.33 -7.44 0.31
C VAL A 111 1.08 -7.98 0.40
N LEU A 112 1.98 -7.14 0.90
CA LEU A 112 3.38 -7.47 1.16
C LEU A 112 3.68 -7.27 2.65
N ASP A 113 4.45 -8.19 3.21
CA ASP A 113 4.98 -8.04 4.56
C ASP A 113 6.39 -7.44 4.54
N PHE A 114 6.96 -7.28 5.73
CA PHE A 114 8.30 -6.72 5.89
C PHE A 114 9.40 -7.61 5.30
N VAL A 115 9.26 -8.93 5.35
CA VAL A 115 10.25 -9.85 4.79
C VAL A 115 10.25 -9.72 3.28
N THR A 116 9.08 -9.76 2.65
CA THR A 116 8.93 -9.59 1.21
C THR A 116 9.47 -8.23 0.75
N PHE A 117 9.22 -7.17 1.52
CA PHE A 117 9.77 -5.85 1.21
C PHE A 117 11.31 -5.84 1.23
N GLU A 118 11.94 -6.42 2.27
CA GLU A 118 13.40 -6.50 2.37
C GLU A 118 13.99 -7.26 1.17
N GLU A 119 13.40 -8.41 0.83
CA GLU A 119 13.82 -9.24 -0.29
C GLU A 119 13.71 -8.54 -1.65
N VAL A 120 12.62 -7.79 -1.90
CA VAL A 120 12.46 -7.00 -3.14
C VAL A 120 13.60 -6.00 -3.29
N VAL A 121 13.91 -5.26 -2.22
CA VAL A 121 14.97 -4.24 -2.23
C VAL A 121 16.34 -4.87 -2.45
N ASP A 122 16.63 -5.97 -1.78
CA ASP A 122 17.90 -6.68 -1.94
C ASP A 122 18.04 -7.30 -3.33
N LEU A 123 16.95 -7.79 -3.91
CA LEU A 123 16.92 -8.42 -5.23
C LEU A 123 17.22 -7.43 -6.37
N VAL A 124 16.86 -6.15 -6.22
CA VAL A 124 17.28 -5.08 -7.13
C VAL A 124 18.70 -4.56 -6.83
N GLY A 125 19.34 -5.08 -5.77
CA GLY A 125 20.70 -4.72 -5.35
C GLY A 125 20.74 -3.43 -4.53
N GLY A 126 19.75 -3.22 -3.66
CA GLY A 126 19.60 -2.05 -2.80
C GLY A 126 19.11 -0.79 -3.53
N VAL A 127 18.70 0.21 -2.75
CA VAL A 127 18.20 1.50 -3.25
C VAL A 127 19.08 2.65 -2.77
N THR A 128 19.16 3.72 -3.56
CA THR A 128 19.83 4.96 -3.14
C THR A 128 18.77 6.02 -2.86
N ILE A 129 18.75 6.54 -1.63
CA ILE A 129 17.79 7.55 -1.19
C ILE A 129 18.56 8.79 -0.76
N ASP A 130 18.15 9.96 -1.25
CA ASP A 130 18.62 11.25 -0.74
C ASP A 130 17.79 11.64 0.49
N VAL A 131 18.34 11.36 1.67
CA VAL A 131 17.65 11.58 2.95
C VAL A 131 17.58 13.09 3.21
N PRO A 132 16.39 13.71 3.28
CA PRO A 132 16.26 15.17 3.23
C PRO A 132 16.81 15.87 4.47
N THR A 133 16.68 15.23 5.64
CA THR A 133 17.12 15.76 6.93
C THR A 133 17.57 14.61 7.83
N VAL A 134 18.38 14.91 8.84
CA VAL A 134 18.81 13.92 9.83
C VAL A 134 17.60 13.29 10.51
N ILE A 135 17.58 11.96 10.57
CA ILE A 135 16.56 11.18 11.29
C ILE A 135 17.25 10.52 12.48
N ASP A 136 16.77 10.83 13.68
CA ASP A 136 17.27 10.25 14.92
C ASP A 136 16.11 9.65 15.72
N ASP A 137 16.06 8.32 15.80
CA ASP A 137 15.07 7.55 16.54
C ASP A 137 15.78 6.71 17.63
N PRO A 138 15.88 7.21 18.87
CA PRO A 138 16.59 6.52 19.95
C PRO A 138 15.82 5.30 20.50
N ARG A 139 14.59 5.05 20.03
CA ARG A 139 13.68 4.02 20.56
C ARG A 139 13.06 3.19 19.42
N TYR A 140 13.82 2.96 18.36
CA TYR A 140 13.35 2.14 17.26
C TYR A 140 13.10 0.70 17.74
N PRO A 141 11.89 0.15 17.55
CA PRO A 141 11.56 -1.18 18.05
C PRO A 141 12.28 -2.27 17.24
N THR A 142 12.84 -3.26 17.93
CA THR A 142 13.44 -4.44 17.30
C THR A 142 12.46 -5.61 17.30
N SER A 143 12.68 -6.60 16.43
CA SER A 143 11.81 -7.79 16.29
C SER A 143 11.72 -8.66 17.54
N ASN A 144 12.66 -8.53 18.49
CA ASN A 144 12.65 -9.22 19.78
C ASN A 144 12.07 -8.35 20.92
N ASN A 145 11.17 -7.42 20.60
CA ASN A 145 10.55 -6.47 21.54
C ASN A 145 11.56 -5.58 22.29
N GLY A 146 12.76 -5.41 21.75
CA GLY A 146 13.78 -4.50 22.25
C GLY A 146 13.64 -3.11 21.64
N ILE A 147 14.58 -2.23 22.02
CA ILE A 147 14.76 -0.92 21.41
C ILE A 147 16.21 -0.76 20.97
N THR A 148 16.41 -0.08 19.85
CA THR A 148 17.72 0.33 19.37
C THR A 148 17.69 1.80 18.97
N HIS A 149 18.87 2.40 18.90
CA HIS A 149 19.05 3.70 18.29
C HIS A 149 19.17 3.53 16.77
N LEU A 150 18.33 4.25 16.03
CA LEU A 150 18.35 4.33 14.58
C LEU A 150 18.70 5.76 14.18
N HIS A 151 19.74 5.90 13.36
CA HIS A 151 20.22 7.18 12.87
C HIS A 151 20.39 7.15 11.35
N PHE A 152 19.98 8.21 10.67
CA PHE A 152 20.30 8.50 9.28
C PHE A 152 20.81 9.93 9.16
N ASP A 153 21.96 10.10 8.50
CA ASP A 153 22.45 11.42 8.13
C ASP A 153 21.60 12.01 6.99
N ALA A 154 21.66 13.33 6.81
CA ALA A 154 21.11 13.94 5.61
C ALA A 154 22.02 13.66 4.40
N GLY A 155 21.42 13.47 3.22
CA GLY A 155 22.11 13.25 1.96
C GLY A 155 21.94 11.84 1.37
N PRO A 156 22.58 11.58 0.21
CA PRO A 156 22.48 10.31 -0.51
C PRO A 156 23.04 9.13 0.28
N GLN A 157 22.23 8.10 0.46
CA GLN A 157 22.61 6.86 1.14
C GLN A 157 22.12 5.66 0.35
N HIS A 158 23.01 4.68 0.17
CA HIS A 158 22.64 3.37 -0.34
C HIS A 158 22.14 2.49 0.82
N MET A 159 20.96 1.89 0.64
CA MET A 159 20.27 1.11 1.64
C MET A 159 19.94 -0.27 1.08
N ASP A 160 20.33 -1.31 1.81
CA ASP A 160 19.82 -2.67 1.64
C ASP A 160 18.37 -2.77 2.13
N GLY A 161 17.73 -3.92 1.93
CA GLY A 161 16.33 -4.14 2.30
C GLY A 161 16.05 -3.84 3.75
N LYS A 162 16.89 -4.34 4.65
CA LYS A 162 16.76 -4.10 6.09
C LYS A 162 16.87 -2.62 6.44
N ARG A 163 17.83 -1.89 5.87
CA ARG A 163 18.03 -0.46 6.13
C ARG A 163 16.92 0.39 5.52
N ALA A 164 16.45 0.05 4.32
CA ALA A 164 15.29 0.67 3.70
C ALA A 164 14.01 0.42 4.50
N LEU A 165 13.85 -0.77 5.09
CA LEU A 165 12.71 -1.09 5.94
C LEU A 165 12.71 -0.22 7.20
N MET A 166 13.87 -0.11 7.87
CA MET A 166 14.02 0.78 9.02
C MET A 166 13.69 2.24 8.65
N TYR A 167 14.11 2.68 7.46
CA TYR A 167 13.82 4.01 6.94
C TYR A 167 12.32 4.27 6.77
N VAL A 168 11.55 3.35 6.17
CA VAL A 168 10.09 3.54 6.00
C VAL A 168 9.29 3.32 7.29
N ARG A 169 9.84 2.61 8.27
CA ARG A 169 9.14 2.25 9.51
C ARG A 169 9.34 3.19 10.68
N THR A 170 10.43 3.97 10.74
CA THR A 170 10.69 4.83 11.91
C THR A 170 9.54 5.83 12.13
N ARG A 171 9.14 5.98 13.42
CA ARG A 171 7.96 6.74 13.86
C ARG A 171 8.27 7.81 14.90
N HIS A 172 9.38 7.72 15.62
CA HIS A 172 9.66 8.67 16.71
C HIS A 172 10.30 9.98 16.24
N ALA A 173 10.80 9.99 15.00
CA ALA A 173 11.33 11.20 14.40
C ALA A 173 10.21 12.15 13.93
N ASP A 174 9.10 11.62 13.38
CA ASP A 174 8.11 12.42 12.63
C ASP A 174 6.65 11.92 12.70
N ASP A 175 5.73 12.68 12.09
CA ASP A 175 4.31 12.34 11.93
C ASP A 175 4.01 11.32 10.80
N GLU A 176 2.73 10.98 10.63
CA GLU A 176 2.26 10.04 9.60
C GLU A 176 2.51 10.52 8.16
N PHE A 177 2.54 11.83 7.91
CA PHE A 177 2.77 12.37 6.58
C PHE A 177 4.22 12.20 6.14
N GLN A 178 5.17 12.47 7.04
CA GLN A 178 6.59 12.22 6.76
C GLN A 178 6.88 10.74 6.51
N ARG A 179 6.18 9.84 7.21
CA ARG A 179 6.28 8.40 6.94
C ARG A 179 5.81 8.04 5.53
N ASN A 180 4.68 8.60 5.09
CA ASN A 180 4.19 8.40 3.72
C ASN A 180 5.20 8.93 2.69
N LEU A 181 5.77 10.12 2.93
CA LEU A 181 6.81 10.68 2.06
C LEU A 181 8.02 9.75 1.94
N ARG A 182 8.49 9.17 3.05
CA ARG A 182 9.60 8.20 3.03
C ARG A 182 9.26 6.94 2.24
N GLN A 183 8.03 6.44 2.34
CA GLN A 183 7.59 5.30 1.52
C GLN A 183 7.60 5.65 0.03
N GLN A 184 7.15 6.85 -0.35
CA GLN A 184 7.20 7.34 -1.73
C GLN A 184 8.64 7.47 -2.24
N GLN A 185 9.57 7.99 -1.42
CA GLN A 185 10.99 8.07 -1.75
C GLN A 185 11.58 6.69 -2.05
N VAL A 186 11.23 5.67 -1.26
CA VAL A 186 11.72 4.31 -1.48
C VAL A 186 11.15 3.71 -2.75
N ILE A 187 9.85 3.90 -3.02
CA ILE A 187 9.23 3.44 -4.27
C ILE A 187 9.93 4.10 -5.46
N LYS A 188 10.12 5.42 -5.42
CA LYS A 188 10.84 6.15 -6.48
C LYS A 188 12.26 5.60 -6.69
N ALA A 189 13.00 5.38 -5.59
CA ALA A 189 14.35 4.83 -5.66
C ALA A 189 14.38 3.38 -6.20
N LEU A 190 13.37 2.57 -5.93
CA LEU A 190 13.21 1.23 -6.54
C LEU A 190 13.05 1.33 -8.06
N PHE A 191 12.19 2.22 -8.54
CA PHE A 191 12.00 2.45 -9.99
C PHE A 191 13.29 2.95 -10.66
N GLU A 192 13.95 3.96 -10.09
CA GLU A 192 15.22 4.47 -10.58
C GLU A 192 16.29 3.38 -10.61
N ARG A 193 16.35 2.53 -9.57
CA ARG A 193 17.30 1.42 -9.49
C ARG A 193 17.08 0.37 -10.58
N LEU A 194 15.83 0.06 -10.88
CA LEU A 194 15.46 -0.87 -11.95
C LEU A 194 15.90 -0.31 -13.31
N GLN A 195 15.63 0.97 -13.59
CA GLN A 195 16.00 1.65 -14.84
C GLN A 195 17.52 1.76 -15.05
N GLN A 196 18.31 1.86 -13.97
CA GLN A 196 19.77 1.90 -14.07
C GLN A 196 20.40 0.57 -14.52
N GLN A 197 19.67 -0.55 -14.47
CA GLN A 197 20.19 -1.81 -15.00
C GLN A 197 20.07 -1.83 -16.54
N PRO A 198 20.94 -2.54 -17.28
CA PRO A 198 20.76 -2.69 -18.72
C PRO A 198 19.44 -3.40 -19.07
N LEU A 199 18.66 -2.86 -20.01
CA LEU A 199 17.37 -3.43 -20.44
C LEU A 199 17.39 -4.96 -20.70
N PRO A 200 18.42 -5.55 -21.36
CA PRO A 200 18.48 -7.00 -21.54
C PRO A 200 18.56 -7.77 -20.22
N GLN A 201 19.23 -7.21 -19.20
CA GLN A 201 19.31 -7.82 -17.87
C GLN A 201 17.99 -7.65 -17.10
N GLN A 202 17.33 -6.50 -17.24
CA GLN A 202 16.01 -6.26 -16.64
C GLN A 202 14.96 -7.24 -17.17
N LEU A 203 14.92 -7.45 -18.49
CA LEU A 203 13.96 -8.36 -19.14
C LEU A 203 14.18 -9.83 -18.77
N VAL A 204 15.43 -10.24 -18.52
CA VAL A 204 15.72 -11.60 -18.03
C VAL A 204 15.27 -11.75 -16.58
N ARG A 205 15.48 -10.73 -15.75
CA ARG A 205 15.17 -10.76 -14.30
C ARG A 205 13.70 -10.52 -13.98
N VAL A 206 12.89 -10.02 -14.93
CA VAL A 206 11.46 -9.76 -14.68
C VAL A 206 10.72 -11.02 -14.21
N ASN A 207 11.08 -12.18 -14.76
CA ASN A 207 10.52 -13.46 -14.32
C ASN A 207 10.99 -13.82 -12.90
N ASP A 208 12.27 -13.60 -12.59
CA ASP A 208 12.81 -13.83 -11.25
C ASP A 208 12.10 -12.95 -10.20
N TYR A 209 11.82 -11.69 -10.54
CA TYR A 209 11.08 -10.76 -9.67
C TYR A 209 9.65 -11.27 -9.42
N ILE A 210 8.94 -11.67 -10.47
CA ILE A 210 7.56 -12.17 -10.36
C ILE A 210 7.52 -13.49 -9.60
N ASP A 211 8.47 -14.39 -9.84
CA ASP A 211 8.53 -15.68 -9.15
C ASP A 211 8.83 -15.51 -7.66
N MET A 212 9.68 -14.56 -7.28
CA MET A 212 9.87 -14.17 -5.87
C MET A 212 8.57 -13.61 -5.28
N LEU A 213 7.89 -12.72 -5.99
CA LEU A 213 6.65 -12.12 -5.50
C LEU A 213 5.56 -13.18 -5.27
N LYS A 214 5.37 -14.13 -6.21
CA LYS A 214 4.33 -15.18 -6.08
C LYS A 214 4.37 -15.96 -4.77
N GLY A 215 5.56 -16.24 -4.24
CA GLY A 215 5.71 -16.99 -2.99
C GLY A 215 5.44 -16.15 -1.75
N ASN A 216 5.56 -14.83 -1.88
CA ASN A 216 5.78 -13.92 -0.77
C ASN A 216 4.74 -12.78 -0.70
N VAL A 217 3.84 -12.65 -1.67
CA VAL A 217 2.71 -11.70 -1.64
C VAL A 217 1.35 -12.41 -1.67
N GLN A 218 0.37 -11.81 -1.01
CA GLN A 218 -1.04 -12.18 -1.18
C GLN A 218 -1.66 -11.23 -2.20
N THR A 219 -2.18 -11.75 -3.31
CA THR A 219 -2.79 -10.94 -4.38
C THR A 219 -3.90 -11.70 -5.09
N ASP A 220 -4.88 -10.97 -5.64
CA ASP A 220 -5.85 -11.47 -6.62
C ASP A 220 -5.48 -11.11 -8.07
N MET A 221 -4.30 -10.52 -8.29
CA MET A 221 -3.79 -10.18 -9.62
C MET A 221 -3.33 -11.45 -10.35
N PRO A 222 -3.84 -11.72 -11.56
CA PRO A 222 -3.35 -12.80 -12.41
C PRO A 222 -1.87 -12.63 -12.76
N GLN A 223 -1.17 -13.75 -12.98
CA GLN A 223 0.27 -13.73 -13.23
C GLN A 223 0.66 -13.01 -14.53
N ASP A 224 -0.12 -13.19 -15.59
CA ASP A 224 0.05 -12.49 -16.85
C ASP A 224 -0.12 -10.98 -16.69
N VAL A 225 -1.09 -10.55 -15.87
CA VAL A 225 -1.26 -9.13 -15.51
C VAL A 225 -0.04 -8.61 -14.73
N MET A 226 0.45 -9.34 -13.72
CA MET A 226 1.70 -8.97 -13.01
C MET A 226 2.89 -8.82 -13.96
N LEU A 227 3.00 -9.72 -14.96
CA LEU A 227 4.05 -9.68 -15.96
C LEU A 227 3.93 -8.46 -16.88
N ASP A 228 2.72 -8.12 -17.30
CA ASP A 228 2.48 -6.94 -18.13
C ASP A 228 2.78 -5.64 -17.38
N VAL A 229 2.39 -5.56 -16.11
CA VAL A 229 2.76 -4.44 -15.21
C VAL A 229 4.27 -4.35 -15.05
N GLY A 230 4.93 -5.47 -14.76
CA GLY A 230 6.38 -5.53 -14.59
C GLY A 230 7.12 -5.04 -15.83
N LYS A 231 6.69 -5.46 -17.03
CA LYS A 231 7.27 -5.00 -18.30
C LYS A 231 7.02 -3.51 -18.56
N ALA A 232 5.80 -3.02 -18.29
CA ALA A 232 5.46 -1.62 -18.44
C ALA A 232 6.33 -0.76 -17.51
N ALA A 233 6.54 -1.19 -16.26
CA ALA A 233 7.38 -0.51 -15.29
C ALA A 233 8.85 -0.33 -15.74
N LEU A 234 9.38 -1.23 -16.58
CA LEU A 234 10.76 -1.12 -17.10
C LEU A 234 10.94 0.00 -18.13
N VAL A 235 9.85 0.45 -18.77
CA VAL A 235 9.91 1.49 -19.82
C VAL A 235 9.45 2.86 -19.35
N LEU A 236 8.76 2.94 -18.21
CA LEU A 236 8.44 4.21 -17.56
C LEU A 236 9.72 4.98 -17.20
N GLN A 237 9.65 6.30 -17.21
CA GLN A 237 10.66 7.20 -16.67
C GLN A 237 10.23 7.69 -15.28
N SER A 238 11.17 8.22 -14.49
CA SER A 238 10.85 8.71 -13.13
C SER A 238 9.81 9.84 -13.12
N ASP A 239 9.77 10.66 -14.18
CA ASP A 239 8.81 11.77 -14.31
C ASP A 239 7.38 11.30 -14.66
N ASP A 240 7.25 10.05 -15.10
CA ASP A 240 5.97 9.39 -15.38
C ASP A 240 5.28 8.89 -14.10
N ILE A 241 5.97 8.94 -12.96
CA ILE A 241 5.47 8.49 -11.66
C ILE A 241 5.12 9.69 -10.79
N GLN A 242 3.83 9.87 -10.55
CA GLN A 242 3.31 10.92 -9.69
C GLN A 242 2.85 10.37 -8.34
N PHE A 243 3.27 11.04 -7.28
CA PHE A 243 2.86 10.72 -5.93
C PHE A 243 1.91 11.79 -5.41
N TYR A 244 0.75 11.38 -4.90
CA TYR A 244 -0.12 12.26 -4.12
C TYR A 244 -0.31 11.72 -2.71
N THR A 245 -0.55 12.63 -1.78
CA THR A 245 -0.77 12.30 -0.37
C THR A 245 -2.02 13.03 0.06
N VAL A 246 -2.92 12.33 0.77
CA VAL A 246 -3.97 13.01 1.53
C VAL A 246 -3.30 13.74 2.67
N ASP A 247 -3.31 15.07 2.67
CA ASP A 247 -2.72 15.90 3.72
C ASP A 247 -3.77 16.42 4.73
N THR A 248 -3.34 17.14 5.77
CA THR A 248 -4.23 17.67 6.81
C THR A 248 -5.29 18.64 6.29
N THR A 249 -5.08 19.28 5.15
CA THR A 249 -6.05 20.20 4.54
C THR A 249 -7.24 19.46 3.93
N MET A 250 -7.06 18.18 3.62
CA MET A 250 -8.08 17.29 3.05
C MET A 250 -8.92 16.57 4.11
N LEU A 251 -8.63 16.79 5.40
CA LEU A 251 -9.19 16.03 6.50
C LEU A 251 -10.12 16.87 7.39
N VAL A 252 -11.12 16.21 7.99
CA VAL A 252 -11.96 16.75 9.07
C VAL A 252 -11.77 15.87 10.30
N GLY A 253 -11.44 16.51 11.43
CA GLY A 253 -11.31 15.81 12.72
C GLY A 253 -12.65 15.29 13.22
N LEU A 254 -12.63 14.10 13.81
CA LEU A 254 -13.79 13.45 14.40
C LEU A 254 -13.58 13.22 15.91
N GLU A 255 -14.68 13.02 16.62
CA GLU A 255 -14.63 12.64 18.04
C GLU A 255 -14.21 11.17 18.21
N PRO A 256 -13.42 10.82 19.24
CA PRO A 256 -13.03 9.45 19.51
C PRO A 256 -14.24 8.49 19.59
N PRO A 257 -14.14 7.25 19.07
CA PRO A 257 -12.92 6.56 18.64
C PRO A 257 -12.44 6.90 17.21
N ALA A 258 -13.23 7.68 16.46
CA ALA A 258 -12.85 8.15 15.15
C ALA A 258 -11.74 9.22 15.25
N THR A 259 -10.90 9.31 14.22
CA THR A 259 -9.76 10.26 14.24
C THR A 259 -10.01 11.40 13.26
N PHE A 260 -10.13 11.06 11.97
CA PHE A 260 -10.46 12.01 10.92
C PHE A 260 -11.02 11.28 9.71
N GLU A 261 -11.81 11.99 8.92
CA GLU A 261 -12.35 11.54 7.64
C GLU A 261 -11.94 12.48 6.51
N LEU A 262 -12.06 12.03 5.26
CA LEU A 262 -11.88 12.87 4.08
C LEU A 262 -13.01 13.89 3.99
N LYS A 263 -12.66 15.13 3.66
CA LYS A 263 -13.67 16.11 3.25
C LYS A 263 -14.33 15.66 1.95
N PRO A 264 -15.63 15.93 1.73
CA PRO A 264 -16.30 15.60 0.49
C PRO A 264 -15.61 16.20 -0.76
N ASP A 265 -15.19 17.47 -0.69
CA ASP A 265 -14.48 18.16 -1.78
C ASP A 265 -13.05 17.64 -2.01
N ALA A 266 -12.41 17.13 -0.95
CA ALA A 266 -11.10 16.49 -1.07
C ALA A 266 -11.16 15.15 -1.80
N LEU A 267 -12.25 14.40 -1.65
CA LEU A 267 -12.47 13.18 -2.43
C LEU A 267 -12.57 13.52 -3.92
N ASP A 268 -13.38 14.52 -4.28
CA ASP A 268 -13.50 14.98 -5.67
C ASP A 268 -12.14 15.45 -6.24
N ALA A 269 -11.36 16.18 -5.45
CA ALA A 269 -10.03 16.65 -5.86
C ALA A 269 -9.04 15.49 -6.05
N LEU A 270 -9.09 14.49 -5.18
CA LEU A 270 -8.28 13.28 -5.28
C LEU A 270 -8.68 12.49 -6.53
N MET A 271 -9.99 12.33 -6.78
CA MET A 271 -10.50 11.66 -7.98
C MET A 271 -10.15 12.41 -9.27
N GLN A 272 -10.08 13.75 -9.27
CA GLN A 272 -9.59 14.52 -10.42
C GLN A 272 -8.10 14.32 -10.71
N GLN A 273 -7.30 13.95 -9.70
CA GLN A 273 -5.89 13.56 -9.85
C GLN A 273 -5.76 12.08 -10.26
N PHE A 274 -6.86 11.35 -10.25
CA PHE A 274 -7.04 9.95 -10.68
C PHE A 274 -8.07 9.82 -11.82
N PRO A 275 -7.92 10.53 -12.96
CA PRO A 275 -8.91 10.53 -14.04
C PRO A 275 -9.03 9.19 -14.78
#